data_AF-A0A7G8F070-F1
#
_entry.id   AF-A0A7G8F070-F1
#
_cell.length_a   1.000
_cell.length_b   1.000
_cell.length_c   1.000
_cell.angle_alpha   90.00
_cell.angle_beta   90.00
_cell.angle_gamma   90.00
#
_symmetry.space_group_name_H-M   'P 1'
#
loop_
_entity.id
_entity.type
_entity.pdbx_description
1 polymer ?
#
loop_
_entity_poly.entity_id
_entity_poly.type
_entity_poly.pdbx_seq_one_letter_code
_entity_poly.pdbx_strand_id
1 'polypeptide(L)'
;MSHWLAMTQAQRQQLVDWGDSREHLQQMREHLQLSTVTMADGVVKDLPPAVDEPWQQPDRLPDQLLDAARSRGVQLTPQAWQGMRELDRFALCKLARSGHDHHNLEAAFSEVLG
;
A
#
# COMPACT_ATOMS: atom_id res chain seq x y z
N MET A 1 15.27 -2.65 -0.68
CA MET A 1 15.19 -2.89 0.78
C MET A 1 16.48 -2.49 1.50
N SER A 2 17.64 -2.53 0.83
CA SER A 2 18.97 -2.15 1.34
C SER A 2 19.09 -0.73 1.91
N HIS A 3 18.60 0.31 1.21
CA HIS A 3 18.65 1.69 1.74
C HIS A 3 17.98 1.82 3.11
N TRP A 4 16.79 1.22 3.29
CA TRP A 4 16.07 1.24 4.57
C TRP A 4 16.86 0.56 5.69
N LEU A 5 17.50 -0.57 5.40
CA LEU A 5 18.30 -1.31 6.39
C LEU A 5 19.59 -0.58 6.77
N ALA A 6 20.14 0.22 5.84
CA ALA A 6 21.34 1.02 6.09
C ALA A 6 21.05 2.31 6.88
N MET A 7 19.78 2.72 7.02
CA MET A 7 19.39 3.86 7.84
C MET A 7 19.33 3.51 9.33
N THR A 8 19.73 4.45 10.18
CA THR A 8 19.52 4.39 11.63
C THR A 8 18.03 4.43 11.98
N GLN A 9 17.68 4.06 13.21
CA GLN A 9 16.30 4.16 13.69
C GLN A 9 15.79 5.61 13.65
N ALA A 10 16.62 6.60 13.99
CA ALA A 10 16.22 8.01 13.98
C ALA A 10 15.90 8.50 12.56
N GLN A 11 16.71 8.12 11.57
CA GLN A 11 16.44 8.45 10.16
C GLN A 11 15.15 7.79 9.68
N ARG A 12 14.93 6.51 10.04
CA ARG A 12 13.68 5.81 9.71
C ARG A 12 12.47 6.47 10.36
N GLN A 13 12.59 6.89 11.61
CA GLN A 13 11.52 7.58 12.33
C GLN A 13 11.17 8.92 11.67
N GLN A 14 12.18 9.70 11.25
CA GLN A 14 11.95 10.94 10.51
C GLN A 14 11.13 10.73 9.23
N LEU A 15 11.38 9.63 8.50
CA LEU A 15 10.60 9.29 7.30
C LEU A 15 9.16 8.86 7.63
N VAL A 16 8.95 8.20 8.77
CA VAL A 16 7.62 7.78 9.22
C VAL A 16 6.77 8.97 9.68
N ASP A 17 7.40 9.95 10.34
CA ASP A 17 6.72 11.14 10.85
C ASP A 17 6.49 12.21 9.76
N TRP A 18 6.90 11.93 8.52
CA TRP A 18 6.76 12.85 7.42
C TRP A 18 5.29 12.99 7.00
N GLY A 19 4.87 14.22 6.69
CA GLY A 19 3.50 14.47 6.23
C GLY A 19 3.24 13.93 4.82
N ASP A 20 1.96 13.74 4.49
CA ASP A 20 1.47 13.18 3.22
C ASP A 20 0.97 14.25 2.22
N SER A 21 1.11 15.54 2.56
CA SER A 21 0.82 16.62 1.63
C SER A 21 1.76 16.58 0.41
N ARG A 22 1.32 17.10 -0.74
CA ARG A 22 2.14 17.14 -1.95
C ARG A 22 3.50 17.82 -1.73
N GLU A 23 3.53 18.88 -0.93
CA GLU A 23 4.75 19.58 -0.57
C GLU A 23 5.67 18.71 0.30
N HIS A 24 5.12 18.10 1.35
CA HIS A 24 5.88 17.21 2.22
C HIS A 24 6.44 16.01 1.44
N LEU A 25 5.67 15.39 0.55
CA LEU A 25 6.13 14.27 -0.28
C LEU A 25 7.26 14.67 -1.23
N GLN A 26 7.24 15.89 -1.78
CA GLN A 26 8.33 16.43 -2.60
C GLN A 26 9.60 16.64 -1.77
N GLN A 27 9.47 17.24 -0.58
CA GLN A 27 10.60 17.41 0.34
C GLN A 27 11.19 16.08 0.80
N MET A 28 10.33 15.08 1.08
CA MET A 28 10.76 13.73 1.45
C MET A 28 11.55 13.06 0.31
N ARG A 29 11.09 13.22 -0.94
CA ARG A 29 11.80 12.71 -2.13
C ARG A 29 13.21 13.28 -2.21
N GLU A 30 13.36 14.61 -2.08
CA GLU A 30 14.65 15.28 -2.13
C GLU A 30 15.56 14.84 -0.97
N HIS A 31 15.00 14.74 0.25
CA HIS A 31 15.71 14.23 1.42
C HIS A 31 16.22 12.80 1.23
N LEU A 32 15.40 11.92 0.69
CA LEU A 32 15.75 10.53 0.39
C LEU A 32 16.84 10.43 -0.68
N GLN A 33 16.77 11.24 -1.74
CA GLN A 33 17.81 11.29 -2.77
C GLN A 33 19.15 11.75 -2.18
N LEU A 34 19.16 12.82 -1.38
CA LEU A 34 20.37 13.35 -0.74
C LEU A 34 20.98 12.38 0.28
N SER A 35 20.14 11.76 1.12
CA SER A 35 20.60 10.85 2.19
C SER A 35 21.15 9.52 1.68
N THR A 36 20.87 9.17 0.42
CA THR A 36 21.29 7.89 -0.18
C THR A 36 22.49 8.03 -1.11
N VAL A 37 22.93 9.25 -1.48
CA VAL A 37 24.09 9.49 -2.39
C VAL A 37 25.34 8.69 -2.02
N THR A 38 25.64 8.60 -0.72
CA THR A 38 26.85 7.94 -0.20
C THR A 38 26.64 6.49 0.22
N MET A 39 25.43 5.95 0.06
CA MET A 39 25.12 4.56 0.38
C MET A 39 25.69 3.61 -0.67
N ALA A 40 25.88 2.34 -0.30
CA ALA A 40 26.46 1.32 -1.17
C ALA A 40 25.70 1.13 -2.49
N ASP A 41 24.38 1.28 -2.47
CA ASP A 41 23.51 1.15 -3.66
C ASP A 41 23.25 2.49 -4.36
N GLY A 42 23.90 3.56 -3.90
CA GLY A 42 23.80 4.91 -4.45
C GLY A 42 22.43 5.56 -4.24
N VAL A 43 22.09 6.50 -5.10
CA VAL A 43 20.86 7.29 -4.99
C VAL A 43 19.62 6.40 -5.14
N VAL A 44 18.65 6.56 -4.24
CA VAL A 44 17.35 5.88 -4.33
C VAL A 44 16.61 6.23 -5.62
N LYS A 45 15.93 5.24 -6.18
CA LYS A 45 15.07 5.42 -7.36
C LYS A 45 13.69 5.91 -6.94
N ASP A 46 13.09 6.73 -7.77
CA ASP A 46 11.71 7.18 -7.57
C ASP A 46 10.72 6.02 -7.72
N LEU A 47 9.71 6.01 -6.85
CA LEU A 47 8.51 5.19 -7.02
C LEU A 47 7.48 6.01 -7.81
N PRO A 48 7.06 5.57 -9.00
CA PRO A 48 6.02 6.27 -9.74
C PRO A 48 4.69 6.24 -8.96
N PRO A 49 3.83 7.26 -9.13
CA PRO A 49 2.49 7.22 -8.56
C PRO A 49 1.69 6.06 -9.16
N ALA A 50 0.77 5.51 -8.36
CA ALA A 50 -0.20 4.53 -8.83
C ALA A 50 -1.17 5.19 -9.83
N VAL A 51 -1.39 4.56 -10.97
CA VAL A 51 -2.30 5.03 -12.03
C VAL A 51 -3.16 3.85 -12.49
N ASP A 52 -4.47 4.05 -12.50
CA ASP A 52 -5.48 3.08 -12.92
C ASP A 52 -5.37 1.69 -12.27
N GLU A 53 -4.82 1.63 -11.06
CA GLU A 53 -4.65 0.39 -10.32
C GLU A 53 -6.01 -0.19 -9.87
N PRO A 54 -6.14 -1.51 -9.66
CA PRO A 54 -7.44 -2.13 -9.35
C PRO A 54 -8.17 -1.53 -8.14
N TRP A 55 -7.44 -1.07 -7.12
CA TRP A 55 -8.03 -0.41 -5.95
C TRP A 55 -8.46 1.04 -6.19
N GLN A 56 -8.00 1.68 -7.27
CA GLN A 56 -8.39 3.04 -7.67
C GLN A 56 -9.70 3.05 -8.46
N GLN A 57 -10.22 1.88 -8.86
CA GLN A 57 -11.42 1.73 -9.68
C GLN A 57 -12.63 1.31 -8.82
N PRO A 58 -13.42 2.25 -8.25
CA PRO A 58 -14.54 1.93 -7.37
C PRO A 58 -15.68 1.19 -8.08
N ASP A 59 -15.80 1.37 -9.39
CA ASP A 59 -16.87 0.74 -10.19
C ASP A 59 -16.45 -0.64 -10.73
N ARG A 60 -15.22 -1.10 -10.43
CA ARG A 60 -14.69 -2.38 -10.90
C ARG A 60 -14.12 -3.19 -9.75
N LEU A 61 -14.91 -4.12 -9.23
CA LEU A 61 -14.45 -5.10 -8.24
C LEU A 61 -13.49 -6.11 -8.90
N PRO A 62 -12.24 -6.29 -8.40
CA PRO A 62 -11.29 -7.22 -9.00
C PRO A 62 -11.70 -8.69 -8.79
N ASP A 63 -11.63 -9.50 -9.86
CA ASP A 63 -12.01 -10.92 -9.83
C ASP A 63 -11.24 -11.72 -8.77
N GLN A 64 -9.93 -11.47 -8.65
CA GLN A 64 -9.08 -12.12 -7.64
C GLN A 64 -9.57 -11.86 -6.21
N LEU A 65 -10.07 -10.66 -5.92
CA LEU A 65 -10.59 -10.32 -4.61
C LEU A 65 -11.96 -10.98 -4.37
N LEU A 66 -12.79 -11.04 -5.40
CA LEU A 66 -14.07 -11.74 -5.35
C LEU A 66 -13.89 -13.24 -5.10
N ASP A 67 -12.93 -13.88 -5.76
CA ASP A 67 -12.59 -15.29 -5.53
C ASP A 67 -12.00 -15.51 -4.14
N ALA A 68 -11.14 -14.59 -3.67
CA ALA A 68 -10.61 -14.64 -2.32
C ALA A 68 -11.70 -14.51 -1.25
N ALA A 69 -12.69 -13.64 -1.45
CA ALA A 69 -13.85 -13.51 -0.57
C ALA A 69 -14.72 -14.78 -0.57
N ARG A 70 -15.05 -15.31 -1.75
CA ARG A 70 -15.84 -16.54 -1.92
C ARG A 70 -15.21 -17.75 -1.25
N SER A 71 -13.89 -17.93 -1.42
CA SER A 71 -13.16 -19.05 -0.79
C SER A 71 -13.18 -19.02 0.74
N ARG A 72 -13.53 -17.87 1.34
CA ARG A 72 -13.63 -17.66 2.80
C ARG A 72 -15.07 -17.50 3.28
N GLY A 73 -16.07 -17.67 2.40
CA GLY A 73 -17.48 -17.44 2.75
C GLY A 73 -17.83 -15.98 3.05
N VAL A 74 -16.99 -15.02 2.65
CA VAL A 74 -17.25 -13.59 2.81
C VAL A 74 -18.08 -13.08 1.64
N GLN A 75 -19.18 -12.39 1.95
CA GLN A 75 -20.01 -11.74 0.93
C GLN A 75 -19.47 -10.35 0.61
N LEU A 76 -18.69 -10.24 -0.48
CA LEU A 76 -18.24 -8.96 -1.03
C LEU A 76 -19.08 -8.57 -2.24
N THR A 77 -19.82 -7.47 -2.15
CA THR A 77 -20.68 -6.97 -3.23
C THR A 77 -20.04 -5.79 -3.97
N PRO A 78 -20.39 -5.55 -5.24
CA PRO A 78 -19.95 -4.34 -5.96
C PRO A 78 -20.33 -3.04 -5.23
N GLN A 79 -21.50 -2.99 -4.60
CA GLN A 79 -21.95 -1.83 -3.84
C GLN A 79 -21.08 -1.58 -2.61
N ALA A 80 -20.71 -2.64 -1.87
CA ALA A 80 -19.79 -2.53 -0.75
C ALA A 80 -18.41 -2.04 -1.21
N TRP A 81 -17.89 -2.61 -2.30
CA TRP A 81 -16.61 -2.20 -2.90
C TRP A 81 -16.58 -0.72 -3.31
N GLN A 82 -17.64 -0.26 -3.98
CA GLN A 82 -17.77 1.12 -4.43
C GLN A 82 -17.81 2.09 -3.25
N GLY A 83 -18.44 1.70 -2.14
CA GLY A 83 -18.56 2.51 -0.92
C GLY A 83 -17.30 2.55 -0.05
N MET A 84 -16.29 1.70 -0.29
CA MET A 84 -15.05 1.68 0.49
C MET A 84 -14.18 2.91 0.22
N ARG A 85 -13.29 3.25 1.17
CA ARG A 85 -12.21 4.21 0.91
C ARG A 85 -11.19 3.56 -0.01
N GLU A 86 -10.44 4.38 -0.77
CA GLU A 86 -9.38 3.86 -1.63
C GLU A 86 -8.32 3.05 -0.87
N LEU A 87 -7.98 3.49 0.36
CA LEU A 87 -7.01 2.79 1.21
C LEU A 87 -7.49 1.38 1.62
N ASP A 88 -8.79 1.23 1.87
CA ASP A 88 -9.42 -0.05 2.21
C ASP A 88 -9.39 -1.00 1.01
N ARG A 89 -9.76 -0.48 -0.17
CA ARG A 89 -9.63 -1.21 -1.43
C ARG A 89 -8.18 -1.62 -1.71
N PHE A 90 -7.22 -0.74 -1.44
CA PHE A 90 -5.80 -1.02 -1.59
C PHE A 90 -5.36 -2.17 -0.66
N ALA A 91 -5.75 -2.11 0.62
CA ALA A 91 -5.41 -3.15 1.59
C ALA A 91 -5.96 -4.51 1.17
N LEU A 92 -7.23 -4.58 0.75
CA LEU A 92 -7.84 -5.81 0.25
C LEU A 92 -7.14 -6.35 -1.00
N CYS A 93 -6.88 -5.50 -2.00
CA CYS A 93 -6.13 -5.88 -3.20
C CYS A 93 -4.73 -6.40 -2.88
N LYS A 94 -4.02 -5.75 -1.95
CA LYS A 94 -2.67 -6.16 -1.53
C LYS A 94 -2.69 -7.52 -0.84
N LEU A 95 -3.65 -7.75 0.05
CA LEU A 95 -3.76 -8.97 0.85
C LEU A 95 -4.31 -10.17 0.07
N ALA A 96 -5.08 -9.93 -1.00
CA ALA A 96 -5.62 -10.98 -1.87
C ALA A 96 -4.64 -11.51 -2.93
N ARG A 97 -3.48 -10.85 -3.14
CA ARG A 97 -2.45 -11.32 -4.08
C ARG A 97 -1.80 -12.62 -3.59
N SER A 98 -1.73 -13.61 -4.48
CA SER A 98 -1.14 -14.94 -4.22
C SER A 98 0.36 -14.84 -3.92
N GLY A 99 0.77 -15.27 -2.73
CA GLY A 99 2.19 -15.30 -2.32
C GLY A 99 2.46 -14.93 -0.87
N HIS A 100 1.46 -14.42 -0.15
CA HIS A 100 1.55 -14.12 1.28
C HIS A 100 0.60 -15.00 2.07
N ASP A 101 0.97 -15.30 3.32
CA ASP A 101 0.11 -16.02 4.24
C ASP A 101 -1.19 -15.23 4.45
N HIS A 102 -2.30 -15.78 3.97
CA HIS A 102 -3.56 -15.06 3.83
C HIS A 102 -4.31 -14.84 5.17
N HIS A 103 -3.67 -15.08 6.32
CA HIS A 103 -4.31 -14.96 7.63
C HIS A 103 -4.83 -13.54 7.90
N ASN A 104 -4.15 -12.50 7.38
CA ASN A 104 -4.57 -11.12 7.57
C ASN A 104 -5.76 -10.71 6.68
N LEU A 105 -6.07 -11.47 5.62
CA LEU A 105 -7.15 -11.10 4.70
C LEU A 105 -8.53 -11.25 5.35
N GLU A 106 -8.71 -12.24 6.22
CA GLU A 106 -9.97 -12.45 6.96
C GLU A 106 -10.23 -11.34 7.98
N ALA A 107 -9.18 -10.95 8.72
CA ALA A 107 -9.24 -9.81 9.63
C ALA A 107 -9.54 -8.51 8.87
N ALA A 108 -8.88 -8.29 7.73
CA ALA A 108 -9.14 -7.14 6.89
C ALA A 108 -10.61 -7.10 6.44
N PHE A 109 -11.16 -8.20 5.89
CA PHE A 109 -12.58 -8.22 5.52
C PHE A 109 -13.51 -7.85 6.68
N SER A 110 -13.23 -8.34 7.90
CA SER A 110 -14.01 -7.99 9.08
C SER A 110 -13.94 -6.50 9.44
N GLU A 111 -12.78 -5.87 9.29
CA GLU A 111 -12.58 -4.45 9.59
C GLU A 111 -13.26 -3.52 8.57
N VAL A 112 -13.26 -3.88 7.28
CA VAL A 112 -13.84 -3.02 6.23
C VAL A 112 -15.29 -3.32 5.86
N LEU A 113 -15.82 -4.48 6.25
CA LEU A 113 -17.22 -4.86 6.01
C LEU A 113 -18.08 -4.88 7.27
N GLY A 114 -17.47 -4.88 8.46
CA GLY A 114 -18.15 -4.78 9.77
C GLY A 114 -18.43 -3.35 10.18
#